data_AF-A0A536GMC4-F1
#
_entry.id   AF-A0A536GMC4-F1
#
_cell.length_a   1.000
_cell.length_b   1.000
_cell.length_c   1.000
_cell.angle_alpha   90.00
_cell.angle_beta   90.00
_cell.angle_gamma   90.00
#
_symmetry.space_group_name_H-M   'P 1'
#
loop_
_entity.id
_entity.type
_entity.pdbx_description
1 polymer ?
#
loop_
_entity_poly.entity_id
_entity_poly.type
_entity_poly.pdbx_seq_one_letter_code
_entity_poly.pdbx_strand_id
1 'polypeptide(L)'
;MGKVGGGLVLVLWGSPGGERIARYSFIGIDPYLVMTHRGGTATLRRMTGKEQDSSSHHYTLENIPCHDPLEFIQAELGQYRLITPAGMAHDELPRFHGGAVGYLSYETAARFERLPVPERDELGLPEAIFSFTETVLVFDHLKHRVRIVTHLHLDAPDLEAEYLHTQALIENVRQRLRQTPGLPEEPAPLHDSETLRVCSNRTQEEFEAMVRQAQEYIRAGDIFQVVLSQRLSRHVNAAPFTVYRALRAI
;
A
#
# COMPACT_ATOMS: atom_id res chain seq x y z
N MET A 1 9.26 -23.61 -5.30
CA MET A 1 9.12 -23.36 -3.84
C MET A 1 10.25 -22.42 -3.42
N GLY A 2 10.15 -21.14 -3.79
CA GLY A 2 11.19 -20.14 -3.58
C GLY A 2 10.85 -19.23 -2.41
N LYS A 3 11.69 -19.25 -1.37
CA LYS A 3 11.62 -18.33 -0.22
C LYS A 3 11.99 -16.92 -0.68
N VAL A 4 11.00 -16.12 -1.03
CA VAL A 4 11.12 -14.66 -0.93
C VAL A 4 10.76 -14.35 0.52
N GLY A 5 11.74 -13.95 1.33
CA GLY A 5 11.51 -13.43 2.68
C GLY A 5 10.60 -12.21 2.57
N GLY A 6 9.32 -12.44 2.79
CA GLY A 6 8.22 -11.52 2.50
C GLY A 6 8.17 -10.37 3.48
N GLY A 7 8.94 -9.31 3.20
CA GLY A 7 8.55 -7.96 3.59
C GLY A 7 7.47 -7.45 2.64
N LEU A 8 6.39 -6.87 3.17
CA LEU A 8 5.43 -6.15 2.32
C LEU A 8 6.13 -4.91 1.78
N VAL A 9 6.46 -4.91 0.49
CA VAL A 9 7.07 -3.76 -0.19
C VAL A 9 5.97 -2.97 -0.85
N LEU A 10 5.82 -1.71 -0.47
CA LEU A 10 4.83 -0.82 -1.06
C LEU A 10 5.54 0.29 -1.83
N VAL A 11 5.14 0.46 -3.10
CA VAL A 11 5.69 1.44 -4.02
C VAL A 11 4.67 2.54 -4.24
N LEU A 12 5.03 3.78 -3.88
CA LEU A 12 4.25 4.96 -4.25
C LEU A 12 4.91 5.68 -5.42
N TRP A 13 4.12 5.99 -6.44
CA TRP A 13 4.50 6.86 -7.53
C TRP A 13 3.38 7.87 -7.80
N GLY A 14 3.75 9.05 -8.30
CA GLY A 14 2.82 10.02 -8.84
C GLY A 14 3.19 10.38 -10.27
N SER A 15 2.25 10.95 -10.99
CA SER A 15 2.48 11.65 -12.25
C SER A 15 1.62 12.92 -12.22
N PRO A 16 2.21 14.12 -12.08
CA PRO A 16 1.47 15.36 -12.28
C PRO A 16 1.16 15.46 -13.77
N GLY A 17 0.00 14.92 -14.18
CA GLY A 17 -0.55 15.02 -15.53
C GLY A 17 0.30 14.39 -16.61
N GLY A 18 0.06 13.11 -16.92
CA GLY A 18 0.34 12.42 -18.20
C GLY A 18 1.80 12.29 -18.68
N GLU A 19 2.60 13.34 -18.57
CA GLU A 19 3.89 13.50 -19.25
C GLU A 19 5.08 13.70 -18.28
N ARG A 20 4.83 13.97 -16.99
CA ARG A 20 5.91 14.17 -16.00
C ARG A 20 5.87 13.12 -14.90
N ILE A 21 6.98 12.43 -14.70
CA ILE A 21 7.19 11.57 -13.52
C ILE A 21 7.17 12.46 -12.28
N ALA A 22 6.42 12.10 -11.22
CA ALA A 22 6.52 12.82 -9.95
C ALA A 22 7.96 12.82 -9.46
N ARG A 23 8.40 13.92 -8.83
CA ARG A 23 9.79 14.08 -8.38
C ARG A 23 10.28 12.92 -7.52
N TYR A 24 9.41 12.33 -6.70
CA TYR A 24 9.77 11.27 -5.76
C TYR A 24 9.08 9.95 -6.07
N SER A 25 9.80 8.85 -5.82
CA SER A 25 9.21 7.52 -5.60
C SER A 25 9.68 6.96 -4.26
N PHE A 26 8.81 6.19 -3.62
CA PHE A 26 9.05 5.67 -2.28
C PHE A 26 8.96 4.16 -2.28
N ILE A 27 9.85 3.52 -1.54
CA ILE A 27 9.77 2.10 -1.22
C ILE A 27 9.83 1.96 0.29
N GLY A 28 8.70 1.57 0.90
CA GLY A 28 8.67 1.14 2.29
C GLY A 28 9.22 -0.27 2.42
N ILE A 29 10.09 -0.51 3.39
CA ILE A 29 10.66 -1.82 3.66
C ILE A 29 10.46 -2.22 5.11
N ASP A 30 10.46 -3.52 5.36
CA ASP A 30 10.45 -4.14 6.70
C ASP A 30 9.47 -3.44 7.66
N PRO A 31 8.15 -3.42 7.34
CA PRO A 31 7.18 -2.75 8.19
C PRO A 31 7.15 -3.37 9.59
N TYR A 32 7.12 -2.56 10.64
CA TYR A 32 7.03 -3.06 12.02
C TYR A 32 5.61 -3.54 12.36
N LEU A 33 4.61 -3.03 11.65
CA LEU A 33 3.20 -3.40 11.81
C LEU A 33 2.51 -3.45 10.45
N VAL A 34 1.65 -4.46 10.26
CA VAL A 34 0.65 -4.49 9.19
C VAL A 34 -0.74 -4.63 9.81
N MET A 35 -1.59 -3.64 9.63
CA MET A 35 -3.01 -3.68 10.00
C MET A 35 -3.83 -4.19 8.82
N THR A 36 -4.75 -5.13 9.08
CA THR A 36 -5.81 -5.54 8.15
C THR A 36 -7.16 -5.35 8.84
N HIS A 37 -8.08 -4.59 8.23
CA HIS A 37 -9.38 -4.28 8.81
C HIS A 37 -10.52 -4.94 8.01
N ARG A 38 -11.47 -5.56 8.73
CA ARG A 38 -12.67 -6.21 8.19
C ARG A 38 -13.81 -6.13 9.19
N GLY A 39 -14.99 -5.69 8.77
CA GLY A 39 -16.23 -5.91 9.53
C GLY A 39 -16.21 -5.33 10.96
N GLY A 40 -15.44 -4.26 11.21
CA GLY A 40 -15.28 -3.67 12.54
C GLY A 40 -14.20 -4.33 13.42
N THR A 41 -13.34 -5.18 12.85
CA THR A 41 -12.18 -5.79 13.54
C THR A 41 -10.90 -5.46 12.80
N ALA A 42 -9.86 -5.09 13.53
CA ALA A 42 -8.51 -4.95 13.00
C ALA A 42 -7.64 -6.13 13.45
N THR A 43 -7.06 -6.84 12.48
CA THR A 43 -6.00 -7.82 12.69
C THR A 43 -4.64 -7.12 12.55
N LEU A 44 -3.88 -7.10 13.64
CA LEU A 44 -2.57 -6.48 13.74
C LEU A 44 -1.50 -7.57 13.61
N ARG A 45 -0.64 -7.44 12.61
CA ARG A 45 0.56 -8.27 12.44
C ARG A 45 1.79 -7.45 12.81
N ARG A 46 2.27 -7.59 14.05
CA ARG A 46 3.47 -6.90 14.53
C ARG A 46 4.69 -7.76 14.29
N MET A 47 5.69 -7.22 13.60
CA MET A 47 6.93 -7.94 13.33
C MET A 47 7.80 -7.93 14.57
N THR A 48 8.21 -9.11 15.02
CA THR A 48 9.21 -9.27 16.08
C THR A 48 10.56 -9.56 15.42
N GLY A 49 11.67 -9.06 15.98
CA GLY A 49 13.00 -9.09 15.36
C GLY A 49 13.45 -10.46 14.82
N LYS A 50 14.49 -10.47 13.98
CA LYS A 50 15.06 -11.70 13.41
C LYS A 50 15.97 -12.41 14.44
N GLU A 51 15.70 -13.67 14.75
CA GLU A 51 16.76 -14.56 15.23
C GLU A 51 17.71 -14.93 14.10
N GLN A 52 18.98 -15.09 14.45
CA GLN A 52 20.12 -15.29 13.55
C GLN A 52 20.16 -16.68 12.88
N ASP A 53 19.07 -17.45 12.79
CA ASP A 53 19.17 -18.80 12.19
C ASP A 53 17.89 -19.44 11.63
N SER A 54 16.82 -18.68 11.34
CA SER A 54 15.63 -19.30 10.71
C SER A 54 14.89 -18.39 9.74
N SER A 55 14.58 -18.96 8.57
CA SER A 55 13.85 -18.36 7.45
C SER A 55 12.38 -18.01 7.70
N SER A 56 11.94 -17.97 8.97
CA SER A 56 10.60 -17.57 9.38
C SER A 56 10.64 -16.16 9.96
N HIS A 57 9.91 -15.24 9.35
CA HIS A 57 9.60 -13.96 10.00
C HIS A 57 8.74 -14.27 11.24
N HIS A 58 9.23 -13.95 12.42
CA HIS A 58 8.42 -14.00 13.63
C HIS A 58 7.53 -12.76 13.65
N TYR A 59 6.23 -12.98 13.84
CA TYR A 59 5.26 -11.93 14.05
C TYR A 59 4.24 -12.38 15.08
N THR A 60 3.67 -11.42 15.80
CA THR A 60 2.48 -11.65 16.62
C THR A 60 1.24 -11.27 15.81
N LEU A 61 0.14 -11.99 16.06
CA LEU A 61 -1.17 -11.64 15.54
C LEU A 61 -2.08 -11.28 16.71
N GLU A 62 -2.73 -10.14 16.60
CA GLU A 62 -3.70 -9.67 17.57
C GLU A 62 -4.94 -9.19 16.82
N ASN A 63 -6.13 -9.57 17.31
CA ASN A 63 -7.38 -9.04 16.79
C ASN A 63 -7.96 -8.08 17.82
N ILE A 64 -8.24 -6.85 17.41
CA ILE A 64 -8.85 -5.84 18.26
C ILE A 64 -10.19 -5.38 17.65
N PRO A 65 -11.20 -5.09 18.47
CA PRO A 65 -12.37 -4.34 18.02
C PRO A 65 -11.91 -2.98 17.48
N CYS A 66 -12.33 -2.65 16.26
CA CYS A 66 -11.92 -1.44 15.58
C CYS A 66 -13.02 -1.06 14.59
N HIS A 67 -13.94 -0.19 14.99
CA HIS A 67 -15.03 0.23 14.11
C HIS A 67 -14.49 1.03 12.93
N ASP A 68 -13.70 2.08 13.22
CA ASP A 68 -13.08 2.95 12.22
C ASP A 68 -11.57 2.63 12.08
N PRO A 69 -11.09 2.17 10.92
CA PRO A 69 -9.67 1.92 10.71
C PRO A 69 -8.80 3.19 10.79
N LEU A 70 -9.36 4.38 10.55
CA LEU A 70 -8.63 5.65 10.65
C LEU A 70 -8.30 6.01 12.10
N GLU A 71 -9.16 5.67 13.07
CA GLU A 71 -8.88 5.87 14.49
C GLU A 71 -7.63 5.09 14.91
N PHE A 72 -7.51 3.83 14.47
CA PHE A 72 -6.32 3.04 14.76
C PHE A 72 -5.07 3.63 14.08
N ILE A 73 -5.16 4.00 12.80
CA ILE A 73 -4.02 4.59 12.08
C ILE A 73 -3.58 5.89 12.76
N GLN A 74 -4.52 6.74 13.16
CA GLN A 74 -4.25 7.98 13.87
C GLN A 74 -3.62 7.71 15.25
N ALA A 75 -4.12 6.73 16.00
CA ALA A 75 -3.58 6.35 17.29
C ALA A 75 -2.15 5.79 17.17
N GLU A 76 -1.87 4.94 16.18
CA GLU A 76 -0.55 4.36 15.96
C GLU A 76 0.46 5.44 15.51
N LEU A 77 0.10 6.30 14.55
CA LEU A 77 0.98 7.39 14.12
C LEU A 77 1.13 8.49 15.18
N GLY A 78 0.09 8.72 15.98
CA GLY A 78 0.04 9.74 17.03
C GLY A 78 0.92 9.45 18.24
N GLN A 79 1.44 8.23 18.37
CA GLN A 79 2.46 7.88 19.36
C GLN A 79 3.79 8.61 19.11
N TYR A 80 4.02 9.06 17.88
CA TYR A 80 5.30 9.64 17.47
C TYR A 80 5.17 11.12 17.15
N ARG A 81 6.20 11.88 17.55
CA ARG A 81 6.41 13.26 17.11
C ARG A 81 7.72 13.35 16.35
N LEU A 82 7.62 13.62 15.04
CA LEU A 82 8.80 13.81 14.21
C LEU A 82 9.55 15.08 14.60
N ILE A 83 10.86 14.94 14.82
CA ILE A 83 11.77 16.05 15.09
C ILE A 83 12.71 16.18 13.88
N THR A 84 12.63 17.31 13.19
CA THR A 84 13.55 17.64 12.10
C THR A 84 14.81 18.30 12.68
N PRO A 85 16.02 17.79 12.41
CA PRO A 85 17.25 18.41 12.89
C PRO A 85 17.39 19.87 12.45
N ALA A 86 17.91 20.72 13.34
CA ALA A 86 18.19 22.11 13.04
C ALA A 86 19.21 22.22 11.89
N GLY A 87 18.93 23.07 10.90
CA GLY A 87 19.80 23.28 9.74
C GLY A 87 19.54 22.37 8.54
N MET A 88 18.60 21.42 8.63
CA MET A 88 18.14 20.66 7.46
C MET A 88 17.34 21.58 6.52
N ALA A 89 17.76 21.68 5.26
CA ALA A 89 17.07 22.54 4.29
C ALA A 89 15.71 21.92 3.93
N HIS A 90 14.71 22.78 3.65
CA HIS A 90 13.35 22.34 3.33
C HIS A 90 13.23 21.40 2.12
N ASP A 91 14.25 21.30 1.26
CA ASP A 91 14.26 20.47 0.06
C ASP A 91 15.18 19.23 0.14
N GLU A 92 15.74 18.94 1.33
CA GLU A 92 16.63 17.80 1.55
C GLU A 92 15.90 16.47 1.66
N LEU A 93 14.74 16.47 2.33
CA LEU A 93 13.85 15.32 2.46
C LEU A 93 12.44 15.64 1.95
N PRO A 94 11.77 14.71 1.26
CA PRO A 94 10.36 14.86 0.92
C PRO A 94 9.49 14.81 2.18
N ARG A 95 8.24 15.29 2.07
CA ARG A 95 7.27 15.28 3.18
C ARG A 95 6.96 13.88 3.71
N PHE A 96 7.04 12.86 2.87
CA PHE A 96 6.87 11.47 3.28
C PHE A 96 8.24 10.80 3.39
N HIS A 97 8.61 10.40 4.59
CA HIS A 97 9.88 9.68 4.85
C HIS A 97 9.71 8.51 5.83
N GLY A 98 8.48 8.06 6.03
CA GLY A 98 8.06 6.99 6.94
C GLY A 98 6.60 7.18 7.36
N GLY A 99 5.98 6.15 7.91
CA GLY A 99 4.59 6.16 8.36
C GLY A 99 3.77 5.01 7.80
N ALA A 100 2.45 5.21 7.73
CA ALA A 100 1.50 4.21 7.25
C ALA A 100 1.26 4.35 5.74
N VAL A 101 1.35 3.24 5.02
CA VAL A 101 0.97 3.19 3.60
C VAL A 101 0.13 1.97 3.32
N GLY A 102 -0.95 2.17 2.57
CA GLY A 102 -1.99 1.19 2.45
C GLY A 102 -3.11 1.61 1.52
N TYR A 103 -4.25 0.97 1.67
CA TYR A 103 -5.48 1.35 0.99
C TYR A 103 -6.68 1.29 1.95
N LEU A 104 -7.70 2.06 1.59
CA LEU A 104 -9.07 1.97 2.12
C LEU A 104 -9.96 1.56 0.95
N SER A 105 -10.78 0.53 1.12
CA SER A 105 -11.79 0.13 0.14
C SER A 105 -12.96 1.10 0.17
N TYR A 106 -13.77 1.08 -0.88
CA TYR A 106 -14.97 1.92 -0.98
C TYR A 106 -15.95 1.66 0.17
N GLU A 107 -16.08 0.40 0.59
CA GLU A 107 -16.98 -0.04 1.66
C GLU A 107 -16.64 0.58 3.03
N THR A 108 -15.39 1.04 3.22
CA THR A 108 -15.01 1.80 4.43
C THR A 108 -15.88 3.05 4.60
N ALA A 109 -16.42 3.63 3.53
CA ALA A 109 -17.34 4.76 3.60
C ALA A 109 -18.54 4.50 4.53
N ALA A 110 -19.03 3.25 4.60
CA ALA A 110 -20.12 2.85 5.48
C ALA A 110 -19.76 2.87 6.99
N ARG A 111 -18.48 3.10 7.34
CA ARG A 111 -18.05 3.35 8.73
C ARG A 111 -18.26 4.81 9.15
N PHE A 112 -18.30 5.73 8.19
CA PHE A 112 -18.43 7.16 8.43
C PHE A 112 -19.84 7.68 8.11
N GLU A 113 -20.49 7.06 7.14
CA GLU A 113 -21.78 7.48 6.60
C GLU A 113 -22.80 6.35 6.63
N ARG A 114 -24.09 6.70 6.73
CA ARG A 114 -25.18 5.74 6.64
C ARG A 114 -25.43 5.36 5.19
N LEU A 115 -24.74 4.32 4.72
CA LEU A 115 -24.84 3.82 3.36
C LEU A 115 -25.33 2.36 3.32
N PRO A 116 -26.07 1.95 2.28
CA PRO A 116 -26.37 0.55 2.05
C PRO A 116 -25.07 -0.20 1.72
N VAL A 117 -24.80 -1.29 2.44
CA VAL A 117 -23.67 -2.19 2.17
C VAL A 117 -24.18 -3.38 1.36
N PRO A 118 -23.50 -3.78 0.27
CA PRO A 118 -23.88 -4.96 -0.49
C PRO A 118 -23.97 -6.21 0.39
N GLU A 119 -25.01 -7.04 0.20
CA GLU A 119 -25.19 -8.28 0.96
C GLU A 119 -24.09 -9.32 0.69
N ARG A 120 -23.46 -9.25 -0.49
CA ARG A 120 -22.44 -10.19 -0.93
C ARG A 120 -21.12 -9.49 -1.17
N ASP A 121 -20.09 -9.92 -0.47
CA ASP A 121 -18.69 -9.58 -0.76
C ASP A 121 -18.12 -10.61 -1.75
N GLU A 122 -18.22 -10.30 -3.04
CA GLU A 122 -17.71 -11.18 -4.10
C GLU A 122 -16.18 -11.26 -4.16
N LEU A 123 -15.48 -10.23 -3.66
CA LEU A 123 -14.03 -10.12 -3.79
C LEU A 123 -13.29 -10.58 -2.53
N GLY A 124 -13.95 -10.62 -1.38
CA GLY A 124 -13.35 -11.04 -0.11
C GLY A 124 -12.23 -10.10 0.34
N LEU A 125 -12.18 -8.87 -0.16
CA LEU A 125 -11.08 -7.94 0.10
C LEU A 125 -11.24 -7.27 1.48
N PRO A 126 -10.15 -7.02 2.22
CA PRO A 126 -10.24 -6.21 3.42
C PRO A 126 -10.74 -4.80 3.12
N GLU A 127 -11.46 -4.21 4.08
CA GLU A 127 -11.87 -2.81 4.03
C GLU A 127 -10.64 -1.89 4.13
N ALA A 128 -9.61 -2.28 4.87
CA ALA A 128 -8.34 -1.57 4.86
C ALA A 128 -7.14 -2.52 5.04
N ILE A 129 -6.01 -2.18 4.41
CA ILE A 129 -4.71 -2.75 4.76
C ILE A 129 -3.69 -1.62 4.81
N PHE A 130 -2.97 -1.49 5.92
CA PHE A 130 -1.89 -0.51 6.08
C PHE A 130 -0.63 -1.16 6.64
N SER A 131 0.49 -0.89 5.99
CA SER A 131 1.83 -1.20 6.47
C SER A 131 2.46 0.04 7.09
N PHE A 132 2.95 -0.10 8.31
CA PHE A 132 3.65 0.94 9.05
C PHE A 132 5.14 0.66 8.98
N THR A 133 5.89 1.60 8.40
CA THR A 133 7.33 1.46 8.20
C THR A 133 8.04 2.75 8.59
N GLU A 134 9.19 2.60 9.22
CA GLU A 134 10.06 3.72 9.59
C GLU A 134 11.18 3.89 8.57
N THR A 135 11.58 2.79 7.92
CA THR A 135 12.66 2.76 6.94
C THR A 135 12.09 2.82 5.53
N VAL A 136 12.46 3.89 4.80
CA VAL A 136 12.05 4.09 3.41
C VAL A 136 13.23 4.38 2.52
N LEU A 137 13.15 3.88 1.29
CA LEU A 137 13.99 4.33 0.19
C LEU A 137 13.29 5.48 -0.54
N VAL A 138 13.97 6.61 -0.64
CA VAL A 138 13.49 7.79 -1.35
C VAL A 138 14.28 7.96 -2.63
N PHE A 139 13.62 7.79 -3.76
CA PHE A 139 14.17 8.08 -5.08
C PHE A 139 13.82 9.51 -5.45
N ASP A 140 14.80 10.41 -5.51
CA ASP A 140 14.66 11.79 -6.00
C ASP A 140 15.08 11.82 -7.47
N HIS A 141 14.09 11.77 -8.37
CA HIS A 141 14.32 11.72 -9.81
C HIS A 141 14.88 13.03 -10.37
N LEU A 142 14.64 14.16 -9.69
CA LEU A 142 15.18 15.46 -10.08
C LEU A 142 16.68 15.56 -9.76
N LYS A 143 17.09 15.10 -8.58
CA LYS A 143 18.49 15.13 -8.14
C LYS A 143 19.29 13.88 -8.52
N HIS A 144 18.66 12.89 -9.14
CA HIS A 144 19.22 11.56 -9.43
C HIS A 144 19.86 10.89 -8.21
N ARG A 145 19.17 10.91 -7.06
CA ARG A 145 19.69 10.38 -5.80
C ARG A 145 18.71 9.40 -5.17
N VAL A 146 19.24 8.34 -4.58
CA VAL A 146 18.52 7.44 -3.67
C VAL A 146 18.98 7.74 -2.25
N ARG A 147 18.04 7.94 -1.34
CA ARG A 147 18.30 8.12 0.09
C ARG A 147 17.69 6.95 0.85
N ILE A 148 18.42 6.43 1.82
CA ILE A 148 17.89 5.52 2.83
C ILE A 148 17.56 6.41 4.03
N VAL A 149 16.29 6.43 4.43
CA VAL A 149 15.82 7.21 5.58
C VAL A 149 15.21 6.24 6.57
N THR A 150 15.60 6.36 7.82
CA THR A 150 15.00 5.63 8.96
C THR A 150 14.91 6.58 10.14
N HIS A 151 14.08 6.25 11.12
CA HIS A 151 13.84 7.07 12.31
C HIS A 151 14.47 6.42 13.52
N LEU A 152 15.07 7.25 14.37
CA LEU A 152 15.61 6.87 15.66
C LEU A 152 14.60 7.25 16.75
N HIS A 153 14.37 6.33 17.69
CA HIS A 153 13.47 6.56 18.83
C HIS A 153 14.22 7.25 19.98
N LEU A 154 13.83 8.49 20.29
CA LEU A 154 14.51 9.32 21.31
C LEU A 154 14.11 8.99 22.75
N ASP A 155 13.08 8.17 22.93
CA ASP A 155 12.61 7.61 24.18
C ASP A 155 13.22 6.23 24.49
N ALA A 156 14.15 5.76 23.64
CA ALA A 156 14.88 4.52 23.88
C ALA A 156 15.66 4.58 25.22
N PRO A 157 15.66 3.51 26.03
CA PRO A 157 16.39 3.47 27.30
C PRO A 157 17.90 3.70 27.17
N ASP A 158 18.47 3.28 26.03
CA ASP A 158 19.87 3.46 25.67
C ASP A 158 19.95 4.08 24.26
N LEU A 159 20.17 5.39 24.23
CA LEU A 159 20.26 6.17 22.99
C LEU A 159 21.49 5.82 22.15
N GLU A 160 22.59 5.39 22.77
CA GLU A 160 23.79 5.02 22.03
C GLU A 160 23.57 3.68 21.31
N ALA A 161 22.97 2.71 22.00
CA ALA A 161 22.58 1.44 21.39
C ALA A 161 21.56 1.63 20.26
N GLU A 162 20.55 2.48 20.44
CA GLU A 162 19.55 2.79 19.42
C GLU A 162 20.16 3.49 18.19
N TYR A 163 21.11 4.39 18.41
CA TYR A 163 21.86 5.03 17.32
C TYR A 163 22.68 4.01 16.52
N LEU A 164 23.40 3.11 17.19
CA LEU A 164 24.15 2.04 16.55
C LEU A 164 23.22 1.07 15.80
N HIS A 165 22.07 0.74 16.37
CA HIS A 165 21.04 -0.07 15.72
C HIS A 165 20.55 0.57 14.42
N THR A 166 20.20 1.85 14.47
CA THR A 166 19.74 2.63 13.31
C THR A 166 20.80 2.69 12.21
N GLN A 167 22.08 2.86 12.57
CA GLN A 167 23.20 2.79 11.62
C GLN A 167 23.31 1.41 10.96
N ALA A 168 23.18 0.34 11.74
CA ALA A 168 23.21 -1.03 11.23
C ALA A 168 22.05 -1.33 10.26
N LEU A 169 20.85 -0.78 10.52
CA LEU A 169 19.72 -0.87 9.59
C LEU A 169 20.04 -0.22 8.25
N ILE A 170 20.56 1.02 8.24
CA ILE A 170 20.96 1.72 7.01
C ILE A 170 22.00 0.89 6.24
N GLU A 171 23.00 0.34 6.94
CA GLU A 171 24.03 -0.48 6.31
C GLU A 171 23.45 -1.78 5.72
N ASN A 172 22.53 -2.44 6.41
CA ASN A 172 21.85 -3.63 5.90
C ASN A 172 21.09 -3.33 4.60
N VAL A 173 20.37 -2.21 4.56
CA VAL A 173 19.65 -1.77 3.36
C VAL A 173 20.63 -1.44 2.24
N ARG A 174 21.74 -0.76 2.54
CA ARG A 174 22.80 -0.48 1.57
C ARG A 174 23.39 -1.75 0.98
N GLN A 175 23.60 -2.78 1.79
CA GLN A 175 24.08 -4.08 1.33
C GLN A 175 23.06 -4.77 0.41
N ARG A 176 21.77 -4.76 0.76
CA ARG A 176 20.69 -5.29 -0.09
C ARG A 176 20.62 -4.59 -1.45
N LEU A 177 20.81 -3.27 -1.49
CA LEU A 177 20.82 -2.50 -2.74
C LEU A 177 22.01 -2.81 -3.67
N ARG A 178 23.11 -3.35 -3.14
CA ARG A 178 24.28 -3.77 -3.94
C ARG A 178 24.12 -5.15 -4.57
N GLN A 179 23.14 -5.93 -4.12
CA GLN A 179 22.88 -7.25 -4.68
C GLN A 179 22.19 -7.10 -6.04
N THR A 180 22.53 -7.98 -6.99
CA THR A 180 21.82 -8.03 -8.27
C THR A 180 20.36 -8.41 -8.00
N PRO A 181 19.39 -7.58 -8.40
CA PRO A 181 17.98 -7.91 -8.20
C PRO A 181 17.62 -9.12 -9.06
N GLY A 182 17.03 -10.13 -8.43
CA GLY A 182 16.34 -11.19 -9.17
C GLY A 182 15.06 -10.64 -9.78
N LEU A 183 14.82 -10.93 -11.06
CA LEU A 183 13.48 -10.76 -11.62
C LEU A 183 12.59 -11.91 -11.12
N PRO A 184 11.30 -11.66 -10.86
CA PRO A 184 10.38 -12.75 -10.56
C PRO A 184 10.40 -13.77 -11.72
N GLU A 185 10.33 -15.05 -11.38
CA GLU A 185 10.08 -16.09 -12.37
C GLU A 185 8.69 -15.88 -12.94
N GLU A 186 8.61 -15.66 -14.25
CA GLU A 186 7.33 -15.53 -14.93
C GLU A 186 6.79 -16.91 -15.30
N PRO A 187 5.49 -17.16 -15.09
CA PRO A 187 4.85 -18.37 -15.55
C PRO A 187 4.84 -18.43 -17.08
N ALA A 188 4.69 -19.63 -17.64
CA ALA A 188 4.58 -19.80 -19.09
C ALA A 188 3.42 -18.96 -19.65
N PRO A 189 3.60 -18.29 -20.80
CA PRO A 189 2.53 -17.50 -21.40
C PRO A 189 1.29 -18.35 -21.69
N LEU A 190 0.11 -17.78 -21.42
CA LEU A 190 -1.15 -18.35 -21.89
C LEU A 190 -1.42 -17.89 -23.32
N HIS A 191 -1.86 -18.81 -24.17
CA HIS A 191 -2.19 -18.54 -25.57
C HIS A 191 -3.65 -18.80 -25.92
N ASP A 192 -4.42 -19.37 -24.98
CA ASP A 192 -5.84 -19.66 -25.18
C ASP A 192 -6.68 -18.39 -25.14
N SER A 193 -7.38 -18.11 -26.25
CA SER A 193 -8.18 -16.88 -26.41
C SER A 193 -9.37 -16.82 -25.46
N GLU A 194 -9.97 -17.96 -25.11
CA GLU A 194 -11.09 -18.01 -24.17
C GLU A 194 -10.64 -17.66 -22.75
N THR A 195 -9.52 -18.22 -22.30
CA THR A 195 -8.92 -17.90 -21.00
C THR A 195 -8.51 -16.43 -20.89
N LEU A 196 -8.07 -15.82 -21.99
CA LEU A 196 -7.66 -14.42 -22.04
C LEU A 196 -8.82 -13.44 -22.27
N ARG A 197 -10.06 -13.93 -22.38
CA ARG A 197 -11.24 -13.10 -22.61
C ARG A 197 -11.49 -12.17 -21.42
N VAL A 198 -11.81 -10.91 -21.74
CA VAL A 198 -12.29 -9.94 -20.74
C VAL A 198 -13.79 -10.16 -20.53
N CYS A 199 -14.18 -10.40 -19.29
CA CYS A 199 -15.55 -10.55 -18.85
C CYS A 199 -15.97 -9.34 -18.02
N SER A 200 -17.14 -8.78 -18.31
CA SER A 200 -17.79 -7.77 -17.46
C SER A 200 -18.77 -8.42 -16.49
N ASN A 201 -18.97 -7.81 -15.33
CA ASN A 201 -20.03 -8.20 -14.39
C ASN A 201 -21.42 -7.68 -14.80
N ARG A 202 -21.52 -6.91 -15.88
CA ARG A 202 -22.77 -6.35 -16.43
C ARG A 202 -22.79 -6.45 -17.94
N THR A 203 -23.97 -6.63 -18.52
CA THR A 203 -24.14 -6.44 -19.98
C THR A 203 -24.20 -4.96 -20.33
N GLN A 204 -24.04 -4.64 -21.61
CA GLN A 204 -24.19 -3.27 -22.09
C GLN A 204 -25.60 -2.73 -21.81
N GLU A 205 -26.62 -3.53 -22.08
CA GLU A 205 -28.03 -3.16 -21.90
C GLU A 205 -28.35 -2.86 -20.43
N GLU A 206 -27.81 -3.66 -19.51
CA GLU A 206 -27.93 -3.44 -18.07
C GLU A 206 -27.26 -2.12 -17.65
N PHE A 207 -26.04 -1.87 -18.13
CA PHE A 207 -25.30 -0.65 -17.78
C PHE A 207 -26.00 0.60 -18.33
N GLU A 208 -26.51 0.56 -19.56
CA GLU A 208 -27.30 1.65 -20.13
C GLU A 208 -28.61 1.88 -19.38
N ALA A 209 -29.25 0.83 -18.87
CA ALA A 209 -30.44 0.95 -18.03
C ALA A 209 -30.11 1.69 -16.73
N MET A 210 -28.98 1.38 -16.08
CA MET A 210 -28.49 2.11 -14.91
C MET A 210 -28.24 3.59 -15.23
N VAL A 211 -27.68 3.91 -16.39
CA VAL A 211 -27.46 5.31 -16.84
C VAL A 211 -28.80 6.03 -17.02
N ARG A 212 -29.79 5.40 -17.65
CA ARG A 212 -31.14 6.00 -17.82
C ARG A 212 -31.79 6.27 -16.46
N GLN A 213 -31.71 5.33 -15.53
CA GLN A 213 -32.22 5.50 -14.17
C GLN A 213 -31.51 6.64 -13.43
N ALA A 214 -30.20 6.76 -13.55
CA ALA A 214 -29.45 7.87 -12.99
C ALA A 214 -29.91 9.23 -13.54
N GLN A 215 -30.20 9.31 -14.85
CA GLN A 215 -30.74 10.53 -15.45
C GLN A 215 -32.14 10.88 -14.94
N GLU A 216 -32.98 9.89 -14.62
CA GLU A 216 -34.28 10.12 -13.99
C GLU A 216 -34.14 10.75 -12.61
N TYR A 217 -33.26 10.21 -11.76
CA TYR A 217 -32.95 10.81 -10.45
C TYR A 217 -32.40 12.24 -10.57
N ILE A 218 -31.57 12.52 -11.59
CA ILE A 218 -31.10 13.88 -11.86
C ILE A 218 -32.25 14.82 -12.24
N ARG A 219 -33.15 14.39 -13.13
CA ARG A 219 -34.31 15.20 -13.54
C ARG A 219 -35.30 15.43 -12.40
N ALA A 220 -35.44 14.46 -11.49
CA ALA A 220 -36.26 14.57 -10.29
C ALA A 220 -35.67 15.53 -9.24
N GLY A 221 -34.38 15.86 -9.34
CA GLY A 221 -33.68 16.73 -8.40
C GLY A 221 -33.08 16.01 -7.20
N ASP A 222 -33.04 14.68 -7.21
CA ASP A 222 -32.49 13.88 -6.10
C ASP A 222 -30.96 13.97 -6.03
N ILE A 223 -30.30 14.06 -7.19
CA ILE A 223 -28.84 14.16 -7.32
C ILE A 223 -28.47 15.09 -8.49
N PHE A 224 -27.28 15.69 -8.46
CA PHE A 224 -26.74 16.44 -9.60
C PHE A 224 -25.94 15.55 -10.55
N GLN A 225 -25.23 14.56 -10.00
CA GLN A 225 -24.38 13.64 -10.73
C GLN A 225 -24.21 12.35 -9.91
N VAL A 226 -24.04 11.22 -10.60
CA VAL A 226 -23.59 9.94 -10.02
C VAL A 226 -22.54 9.31 -10.93
N VAL A 227 -21.55 8.65 -10.33
CA VAL A 227 -20.49 7.94 -11.07
C VAL A 227 -20.79 6.45 -11.02
N LEU A 228 -21.32 5.93 -12.13
CA LEU A 228 -21.58 4.49 -12.28
C LEU A 228 -20.31 3.75 -12.69
N SER A 229 -20.13 2.54 -12.18
CA SER A 229 -18.98 1.68 -12.49
C SER A 229 -19.39 0.26 -12.81
N GLN A 230 -18.58 -0.43 -13.60
CA GLN A 230 -18.66 -1.87 -13.83
C GLN A 230 -17.28 -2.49 -13.64
N ARG A 231 -17.23 -3.79 -13.29
CA ARG A 231 -16.00 -4.53 -13.05
C ARG A 231 -15.69 -5.38 -14.27
N LEU A 232 -14.51 -5.13 -14.86
CA LEU A 232 -13.93 -6.00 -15.87
C LEU A 232 -12.96 -6.97 -15.21
N SER A 233 -12.95 -8.21 -15.66
CA SER A 233 -12.10 -9.28 -15.15
C SER A 233 -11.54 -10.08 -16.32
N ARG A 234 -10.31 -10.57 -16.19
CA ARG A 234 -9.72 -11.54 -17.10
C ARG A 234 -8.76 -12.41 -16.31
N HIS A 235 -8.48 -13.61 -16.79
CA HIS A 235 -7.40 -14.39 -16.22
C HIS A 235 -6.06 -13.66 -16.47
N VAL A 236 -5.23 -13.55 -15.43
CA VAL A 236 -3.89 -12.95 -15.52
C VAL A 236 -2.88 -13.97 -15.02
N ASN A 237 -2.03 -14.43 -15.93
CA ASN A 237 -0.94 -15.35 -15.62
C ASN A 237 0.40 -14.61 -15.74
N ALA A 238 0.62 -13.68 -14.82
CA ALA A 238 1.85 -12.89 -14.71
C ALA A 238 2.06 -12.49 -13.26
N ALA A 239 3.31 -12.31 -12.83
CA ALA A 239 3.56 -11.77 -11.51
C ALA A 239 2.98 -10.34 -11.38
N PRO A 240 2.42 -9.93 -10.23
CA PRO A 240 1.88 -8.59 -10.04
C PRO A 240 2.88 -7.46 -10.38
N PHE A 241 4.17 -7.68 -10.07
CA PHE A 241 5.24 -6.74 -10.41
C PHE A 241 5.42 -6.57 -11.93
N THR A 242 5.22 -7.62 -12.70
CA THR A 242 5.32 -7.57 -14.17
C THR A 242 4.13 -6.85 -14.77
N VAL A 243 2.92 -7.06 -14.26
CA VAL A 243 1.74 -6.27 -14.63
C VAL A 243 1.97 -4.79 -14.33
N TYR A 244 2.48 -4.46 -13.14
CA TYR A 244 2.82 -3.09 -12.75
C TYR A 244 3.84 -2.45 -13.71
N ARG A 245 4.91 -3.16 -14.06
CA ARG A 245 5.94 -2.68 -15.00
C ARG A 245 5.37 -2.41 -16.38
N ALA A 246 4.50 -3.29 -16.88
CA ALA A 246 3.84 -3.12 -18.16
C ALA A 246 2.93 -1.88 -18.17
N LEU A 247 2.11 -1.70 -17.14
CA LEU A 247 1.25 -0.52 -17.00
C LEU A 247 2.03 0.80 -16.89
N ARG A 248 3.22 0.77 -16.27
CA ARG A 248 4.08 1.95 -16.14
C ARG A 248 4.75 2.36 -17.46
N ALA A 249 4.87 1.44 -18.41
CA ALA A 249 5.53 1.69 -19.70
C ALA A 249 4.57 2.26 -20.77
N ILE A 250 3.26 2.18 -20.54
CA ILE A 250 2.20 2.74 -21.39
C ILE A 250 1.97 4.20 -20.97
#